data_AF-A0A8J2RU77-F1
#
_entry.id   AF-A0A8J2RU77-F1
#
_cell.length_a   1.000
_cell.length_b   1.000
_cell.length_c   1.000
_cell.angle_alpha   90.00
_cell.angle_beta   90.00
_cell.angle_gamma   90.00
#
_symmetry.space_group_name_H-M   'P 1'
#
loop_
_entity.id
_entity.type
_entity.pdbx_description
1 polymer ?
#
loop_
_entity_poly.entity_id
_entity_poly.type
_entity_poly.pdbx_seq_one_letter_code
_entity_poly.pdbx_strand_id
1 'polypeptide(L)'
;MDLVWDAIDFYDQSIVLSKNKSLESEAIAHSHLGRVFEFLKFYEKCHVHYKFTVDLVVAMQPKNFNNHSWYKQALVGLHKLQQQRQYREREEKERIRVEMKGVLVELKKASERSAQTLIDFIYSNLPPQNGQQKSTDHQVKSQLKMALLHHPDKQDMKVHGLKWIVIAEEITLLLTYHYSVLKI
;
A
#
# COMPACT_ATOMS: atom_id res chain seq x y z
N MET A 1 7.55 29.79 -19.51
CA MET A 1 6.60 28.72 -19.13
C MET A 1 6.27 27.85 -20.34
N ASP A 2 6.26 28.41 -21.54
CA ASP A 2 5.96 27.71 -22.80
C ASP A 2 6.94 26.55 -23.10
N LEU A 3 8.24 26.75 -22.89
CA LEU A 3 9.26 25.72 -23.15
C LEU A 3 9.06 24.37 -22.43
N VAL A 4 8.41 24.37 -21.26
CA VAL A 4 8.14 23.11 -20.53
C VAL A 4 6.97 22.36 -21.16
N TRP A 5 5.95 23.10 -21.60
CA TRP A 5 4.81 22.51 -22.31
C TRP A 5 5.20 22.05 -23.70
N ASP A 6 6.03 22.82 -24.41
CA ASP A 6 6.61 22.40 -25.69
C ASP A 6 7.41 21.10 -25.54
N ALA A 7 8.22 20.98 -24.49
CA ALA A 7 8.95 19.75 -24.21
C ALA A 7 8.02 18.55 -23.94
N ILE A 8 6.92 18.76 -23.21
CA ILE A 8 5.90 17.73 -22.99
C ILE A 8 5.29 17.30 -24.33
N ASP A 9 4.87 18.26 -25.15
CA ASP A 9 4.24 18.00 -26.45
C ASP A 9 5.20 17.24 -27.38
N PHE A 10 6.49 17.60 -27.40
CA PHE A 10 7.50 16.88 -28.18
C PHE A 10 7.70 15.43 -27.69
N TYR A 11 7.71 15.19 -26.37
CA TYR A 11 7.81 13.83 -25.86
C TYR A 11 6.55 13.01 -26.15
N ASP A 12 5.35 13.58 -26.01
CA ASP A 12 4.10 12.91 -26.37
C ASP A 12 4.06 12.59 -27.87
N GLN A 13 4.46 13.52 -28.73
CA GLN A 13 4.59 13.28 -30.16
C GLN A 13 5.61 12.17 -30.46
N SER A 14 6.75 12.15 -29.77
CA SER A 14 7.77 11.10 -29.91
C SER A 14 7.20 9.72 -29.56
N ILE A 15 6.47 9.60 -28.45
CA ILE A 15 5.79 8.35 -28.03
C ILE A 15 4.86 7.86 -29.14
N VAL A 16 4.01 8.74 -29.67
CA VAL A 16 3.06 8.40 -30.75
C VAL A 16 3.79 7.94 -32.01
N LEU A 17 4.85 8.65 -32.40
CA LEU A 17 5.60 8.37 -33.62
C LEU A 17 6.44 7.08 -33.52
N SER A 18 6.95 6.75 -32.33
CA SER A 18 7.74 5.55 -32.05
C SER A 18 6.90 4.30 -31.85
N LYS A 19 5.61 4.44 -31.55
CA LYS A 19 4.71 3.33 -31.27
C LYS A 19 4.72 2.28 -32.39
N ASN A 20 4.91 1.01 -32.02
CA ASN A 20 5.05 -0.13 -32.94
C ASN A 20 6.23 -0.04 -33.94
N LYS A 21 7.12 0.95 -33.80
CA LYS A 21 8.31 1.11 -34.66
C LYS A 21 9.61 0.96 -33.88
N SER A 22 9.68 1.51 -32.67
CA SER A 22 10.86 1.46 -31.82
C SER A 22 10.45 1.52 -30.35
N LEU A 23 10.42 0.35 -29.70
CA LEU A 23 10.16 0.25 -28.26
C LEU A 23 11.19 1.01 -27.43
N GLU A 24 12.44 1.09 -27.91
CA GLU A 24 13.50 1.83 -27.22
C GLU A 24 13.28 3.33 -27.28
N SER A 25 12.92 3.87 -28.46
CA SER A 25 12.61 5.30 -28.60
C SER A 25 11.38 5.68 -27.77
N GLU A 26 10.37 4.80 -27.74
CA GLU A 26 9.17 4.96 -26.91
C GLU A 26 9.54 4.98 -25.42
N ALA A 27 10.37 4.02 -24.95
CA ALA A 27 10.82 3.95 -23.57
C ALA A 27 11.63 5.17 -23.15
N ILE A 28 12.52 5.66 -24.02
CA ILE A 28 13.31 6.87 -23.77
C ILE A 28 12.38 8.09 -23.63
N ALA A 29 11.40 8.24 -24.51
CA ALA A 29 10.45 9.35 -24.46
C ALA A 29 9.60 9.31 -23.18
N HIS A 30 9.08 8.14 -22.81
CA HIS A 30 8.39 7.94 -21.53
C HIS A 30 9.29 8.28 -20.33
N SER A 31 10.55 7.85 -20.34
CA SER A 31 11.50 8.13 -19.26
C SER A 31 11.73 9.62 -19.07
N HIS A 32 11.88 10.37 -20.16
CA HIS A 32 12.09 11.82 -20.08
C HIS A 32 10.83 12.56 -19.67
N LEU A 33 9.68 12.16 -20.21
CA LEU A 33 8.40 12.75 -19.84
C LEU A 33 8.05 12.51 -18.35
N GLY A 34 8.36 11.32 -17.83
CA GLY A 34 8.27 11.02 -16.40
C GLY A 34 9.10 12.00 -15.55
N ARG A 35 10.31 12.35 -16.00
CA ARG A 35 11.17 13.35 -15.35
C ARG A 35 10.54 14.74 -15.29
N VAL A 36 9.98 15.18 -16.42
CA VAL A 36 9.34 16.49 -16.51
C VAL A 36 8.16 16.55 -15.54
N PHE A 37 7.33 15.50 -15.49
CA PHE A 37 6.25 15.42 -14.52
C PHE A 37 6.72 15.31 -13.07
N GLU A 38 7.86 14.66 -12.81
CA GLU A 38 8.49 14.67 -11.48
C GLU A 38 8.85 16.10 -11.05
N PHE A 39 9.48 16.87 -11.94
CA PHE A 39 9.86 18.25 -11.70
C PHE A 39 8.64 19.15 -11.44
N LEU A 40 7.56 18.94 -12.20
CA LEU A 40 6.28 19.62 -12.02
C LEU A 40 5.45 19.10 -10.83
N LYS A 41 5.95 18.10 -10.08
CA LYS A 41 5.26 17.45 -8.97
C LYS A 41 3.93 16.78 -9.34
N PHE A 42 3.76 16.42 -10.61
CA PHE A 42 2.64 15.60 -11.09
C PHE A 42 2.95 14.11 -10.91
N TYR A 43 2.98 13.68 -9.64
CA TYR A 43 3.48 12.37 -9.24
C TYR A 43 2.74 11.18 -9.85
N GLU A 44 1.42 11.27 -10.05
CA GLU A 44 0.65 10.19 -10.69
C GLU A 44 1.03 10.03 -12.17
N LYS A 45 1.16 11.14 -12.92
CA LYS A 45 1.63 11.09 -14.31
C LYS A 45 3.07 10.57 -14.38
N CYS A 46 3.94 11.09 -13.51
CA CYS A 46 5.32 10.64 -13.39
C CYS A 46 5.41 9.12 -13.18
N HIS A 47 4.64 8.56 -12.23
CA HIS A 47 4.57 7.13 -11.98
C HIS A 47 4.18 6.34 -13.23
N VAL A 48 3.14 6.77 -13.94
CA VAL A 48 2.66 6.12 -15.17
C VAL A 48 3.77 6.05 -16.22
N HIS A 49 4.44 7.16 -16.51
CA HIS A 49 5.49 7.19 -17.54
C HIS A 49 6.74 6.40 -17.16
N TYR A 50 7.19 6.47 -15.90
CA TYR A 50 8.30 5.62 -15.47
C TYR A 50 7.94 4.13 -15.48
N LYS A 51 6.69 3.76 -15.15
CA LYS A 51 6.23 2.37 -15.25
C LYS A 51 6.24 1.88 -16.70
N PHE A 52 5.70 2.65 -17.64
CA PHE A 52 5.76 2.31 -19.07
C PHE A 52 7.20 2.13 -19.57
N THR A 53 8.13 2.97 -19.09
CA THR A 53 9.55 2.82 -19.40
C THR A 53 10.08 1.43 -19.01
N VAL A 54 9.74 0.95 -17.81
CA VAL A 54 10.15 -0.37 -17.31
C VAL A 54 9.47 -1.49 -18.10
N ASP A 55 8.16 -1.38 -18.34
CA ASP A 55 7.39 -2.39 -19.07
C ASP A 55 7.94 -2.57 -20.50
N LEU A 56 8.28 -1.48 -21.19
CA LEU A 56 8.91 -1.52 -22.52
C LEU A 56 10.31 -2.14 -22.48
N VAL A 57 11.12 -1.85 -21.46
CA VAL A 57 12.44 -2.49 -21.27
C VAL A 57 12.32 -3.99 -21.04
N VAL A 58 11.31 -4.43 -20.29
CA VAL A 58 11.00 -5.86 -20.10
C VAL A 58 10.56 -6.50 -21.42
N ALA A 59 9.76 -5.81 -22.23
CA ALA A 59 9.35 -6.30 -23.55
C ALA A 59 10.53 -6.42 -24.54
N MET A 60 11.63 -5.69 -24.32
CA MET A 60 12.84 -5.72 -25.15
C MET A 60 13.89 -6.76 -24.72
N GLN A 61 13.59 -7.64 -23.76
CA GLN A 61 14.51 -8.72 -23.38
C GLN A 61 14.91 -9.57 -24.61
N PRO A 62 16.17 -10.03 -24.72
CA PRO A 62 17.23 -10.00 -23.71
C PRO A 62 18.10 -8.73 -23.71
N LYS A 63 17.72 -7.67 -24.44
CA LYS A 63 18.50 -6.43 -24.48
C LYS A 63 18.57 -5.80 -23.08
N ASN A 64 19.78 -5.44 -22.66
CA ASN A 64 20.03 -4.90 -21.32
C ASN A 64 20.22 -3.37 -21.37
N PHE A 65 19.45 -2.66 -20.55
CA PHE A 65 19.50 -1.20 -20.45
C PHE A 65 19.96 -0.70 -19.07
N ASN A 66 20.41 -1.57 -18.17
CA ASN A 66 20.77 -1.24 -16.78
C ASN A 66 21.86 -0.16 -16.67
N ASN A 67 22.68 0.04 -17.71
CA ASN A 67 23.72 1.07 -17.74
C ASN A 67 23.27 2.41 -18.33
N HIS A 68 22.08 2.47 -18.93
CA HIS A 68 21.56 3.68 -19.55
C HIS A 68 20.97 4.62 -18.51
N SER A 69 21.33 5.90 -18.60
CA SER A 69 20.94 6.94 -17.64
C SER A 69 19.42 7.13 -17.56
N TRP A 70 18.72 7.12 -18.71
CA TRP A 70 17.27 7.24 -18.77
C TRP A 70 16.59 6.10 -17.99
N TYR A 71 17.02 4.86 -18.19
CA TYR A 71 16.43 3.72 -17.52
C TYR A 71 16.72 3.72 -16.01
N LYS A 72 17.97 3.99 -15.60
CA LYS A 72 18.32 4.16 -14.18
C LYS A 72 17.47 5.22 -13.51
N GLN A 73 17.23 6.34 -14.20
CA GLN A 73 16.43 7.43 -13.68
C GLN A 73 14.98 7.02 -13.45
N ALA A 74 14.37 6.28 -14.39
CA ALA A 74 13.02 5.76 -14.23
C ALA A 74 12.89 4.81 -13.02
N LEU A 75 13.88 3.91 -12.83
CA LEU A 75 13.91 3.01 -11.67
C LEU A 75 14.03 3.77 -10.33
N VAL A 76 14.95 4.73 -10.26
CA VAL A 76 15.12 5.58 -9.07
C VAL A 76 13.86 6.38 -8.78
N GLY A 77 13.24 6.93 -9.83
CA GLY A 77 11.98 7.68 -9.74
C GLY A 77 10.84 6.84 -9.19
N LEU A 78 10.61 5.64 -9.72
CA LEU A 78 9.58 4.72 -9.21
C LEU A 78 9.83 4.34 -7.75
N HIS A 79 11.07 4.02 -7.39
CA HIS A 79 11.41 3.68 -6.01
C HIS A 79 11.13 4.85 -5.05
N LYS A 80 11.50 6.07 -5.43
CA LYS A 80 11.22 7.27 -4.64
C LYS A 80 9.72 7.52 -4.49
N LEU A 81 8.94 7.38 -5.56
CA LEU A 81 7.48 7.52 -5.51
C LEU A 81 6.83 6.47 -4.60
N GLN A 82 7.31 5.22 -4.66
CA GLN A 82 6.87 4.15 -3.78
C GLN A 82 7.15 4.49 -2.31
N GLN A 83 8.37 4.94 -2.00
CA GLN A 83 8.73 5.35 -0.64
C GLN A 83 7.87 6.52 -0.14
N GLN A 84 7.62 7.51 -0.99
CA GLN A 84 6.77 8.65 -0.63
C GLN A 84 5.33 8.21 -0.35
N ARG A 85 4.78 7.30 -1.15
CA ARG A 85 3.44 6.74 -0.91
C ARG A 85 3.38 6.00 0.42
N GLN A 86 4.35 5.12 0.69
CA GLN A 86 4.44 4.38 1.95
C GLN A 86 4.60 5.31 3.17
N TYR A 87 5.39 6.38 3.03
CA TYR A 87 5.55 7.36 4.10
C TYR A 87 4.22 8.07 4.41
N ARG A 88 3.51 8.55 3.38
CA ARG A 88 2.20 9.21 3.55
C ARG A 88 1.17 8.28 4.19
N GLU A 89 1.10 7.04 3.72
CA GLU A 89 0.21 6.01 4.30
C GLU A 89 0.55 5.76 5.77
N ARG A 90 1.84 5.68 6.12
CA ARG A 90 2.29 5.52 7.51
C ARG A 90 1.90 6.71 8.38
N GLU A 91 2.15 7.93 7.90
CA GLU A 91 1.77 9.15 8.64
C GLU A 91 0.27 9.24 8.87
N GLU A 92 -0.53 8.88 7.87
CA GLU A 92 -2.00 8.89 7.99
C GLU A 92 -2.48 7.85 9.00
N LYS A 93 -1.93 6.63 8.95
CA LYS A 93 -2.20 5.60 9.97
C LYS A 93 -1.77 6.06 11.36
N GLU A 94 -0.64 6.73 11.49
CA GLU A 94 -0.16 7.22 12.79
C GLU A 94 -1.08 8.31 13.36
N ARG A 95 -1.57 9.24 12.52
CA ARG A 95 -2.58 10.23 12.93
C ARG A 95 -3.83 9.56 13.49
N ILE A 96 -4.32 8.51 12.82
CA ILE A 96 -5.46 7.72 13.28
C ILE A 96 -5.15 6.96 14.58
N ARG A 97 -3.94 6.42 14.74
CA ARG A 97 -3.51 5.78 16.01
C ARG A 97 -3.55 6.77 17.17
N VAL A 98 -3.10 8.00 16.96
CA VAL A 98 -3.16 9.07 17.96
C VAL A 98 -4.60 9.42 18.29
N GLU A 99 -5.47 9.59 17.28
CA GLU A 99 -6.90 9.86 17.48
C GLU A 99 -7.59 8.76 18.30
N MET A 100 -7.26 7.49 18.04
CA MET A 100 -7.88 6.32 18.69
C MET A 100 -7.14 5.83 19.94
N LYS A 101 -6.18 6.59 20.46
CA LYS A 101 -5.29 6.16 21.54
C LYS A 101 -6.05 5.59 22.75
N GLY A 102 -7.20 6.16 23.11
CA GLY A 102 -8.03 5.66 24.23
C GLY A 102 -8.48 4.21 24.01
N VAL A 103 -9.12 3.93 22.87
CA VAL A 103 -9.61 2.59 22.51
C VAL A 103 -8.45 1.60 22.38
N LEU A 104 -7.34 2.02 21.77
CA LEU A 104 -6.16 1.16 21.60
C LEU A 104 -5.50 0.79 22.95
N VAL A 105 -5.50 1.71 23.92
CA VAL A 105 -5.03 1.43 25.28
C VAL A 105 -5.92 0.43 25.99
N GLU A 106 -7.24 0.55 25.88
CA GLU A 106 -8.19 -0.40 26.47
C GLU A 106 -8.08 -1.79 25.83
N LEU A 107 -7.97 -1.84 24.50
CA LEU A 107 -7.75 -3.06 23.74
C LEU A 107 -6.46 -3.77 24.20
N LYS A 108 -5.37 -3.02 24.37
CA LYS A 108 -4.10 -3.57 24.87
C LYS A 108 -4.23 -4.07 26.32
N LYS A 109 -4.88 -3.31 27.21
CA LYS A 109 -5.15 -3.76 28.58
C LYS A 109 -5.99 -5.03 28.63
N ALA A 110 -6.99 -5.17 27.73
CA ALA A 110 -7.78 -6.39 27.61
C ALA A 110 -6.92 -7.58 27.14
N SER A 111 -5.98 -7.34 26.22
CA SER A 111 -4.99 -8.34 25.78
C SER A 111 -4.03 -8.78 26.88
N GLU A 112 -3.52 -7.86 27.69
CA GLU A 112 -2.57 -8.16 28.77
C GLU A 112 -3.21 -9.02 29.88
N ARG A 113 -4.53 -8.89 30.09
CA ARG A 113 -5.25 -9.72 31.06
C ARG A 113 -5.37 -11.17 30.63
N SER A 114 -5.79 -11.42 29.39
CA SER A 114 -5.93 -12.77 28.81
C SER A 114 -6.39 -12.71 27.36
N ALA A 115 -6.23 -13.83 26.64
CA ALA A 115 -6.85 -14.03 25.33
C ALA A 115 -8.40 -13.92 25.38
N GLN A 116 -9.04 -14.42 26.45
CA GLN A 116 -10.50 -14.40 26.56
C GLN A 116 -11.04 -12.98 26.75
N THR A 117 -10.42 -12.20 27.64
CA THR A 117 -10.78 -10.79 27.87
C THR A 117 -10.57 -9.93 26.63
N LEU A 118 -9.54 -10.23 25.82
CA LEU A 118 -9.36 -9.60 24.51
C LEU A 118 -10.51 -9.93 23.55
N ILE A 119 -10.87 -11.20 23.41
CA ILE A 119 -11.98 -11.64 22.54
C ILE A 119 -13.29 -10.96 22.97
N ASP A 120 -13.58 -10.95 24.27
CA ASP A 120 -14.79 -10.34 24.82
C ASP A 120 -14.83 -8.83 24.54
N PHE A 121 -13.70 -8.15 24.71
CA PHE A 121 -13.57 -6.72 24.41
C PHE A 121 -13.80 -6.43 22.92
N ILE A 122 -13.20 -7.23 22.03
CA ILE A 122 -13.34 -7.06 20.56
C ILE A 122 -14.82 -7.17 20.17
N TYR A 123 -15.51 -8.25 20.53
CA TYR A 123 -16.90 -8.43 20.10
C TYR A 123 -17.89 -7.46 20.75
N SER A 124 -17.57 -6.92 21.94
CA SER A 124 -18.45 -5.97 22.63
C SER A 124 -18.29 -4.54 22.12
N ASN A 125 -17.06 -4.11 21.83
CA ASN A 125 -16.77 -2.71 21.51
C ASN A 125 -16.38 -2.48 20.03
N LEU A 126 -15.90 -3.53 19.36
CA LEU A 126 -15.35 -3.48 18.01
C LEU A 126 -15.88 -4.68 17.19
N PRO A 127 -17.21 -4.88 17.10
CA PRO A 127 -17.77 -6.05 16.45
C PRO A 127 -17.40 -6.12 14.96
N PRO A 128 -17.29 -7.32 14.37
CA PRO A 128 -16.99 -7.47 12.95
C PRO A 128 -18.05 -6.78 12.09
N GLN A 129 -17.63 -5.93 11.13
CA GLN A 129 -18.57 -5.19 10.28
C GLN A 129 -19.36 -6.09 9.31
N ASN A 130 -18.90 -7.31 9.08
CA ASN A 130 -19.56 -8.36 8.31
C ASN A 130 -20.64 -9.13 9.10
N GLY A 131 -21.04 -8.66 10.29
CA GLY A 131 -22.16 -9.20 11.07
C GLY A 131 -21.89 -10.54 11.75
N GLN A 132 -20.63 -10.97 11.82
CA GLN A 132 -20.25 -12.23 12.46
C GLN A 132 -20.32 -12.12 13.99
N GLN A 133 -20.83 -13.18 14.61
CA GLN A 133 -20.96 -13.27 16.06
C GLN A 133 -19.78 -14.00 16.69
N LYS A 134 -19.58 -13.76 17.99
CA LYS A 134 -18.60 -14.47 18.80
C LYS A 134 -18.88 -15.98 18.73
N SER A 135 -17.82 -16.78 18.58
CA SER A 135 -17.95 -18.24 18.63
C SER A 135 -18.51 -18.70 19.97
N THR A 136 -19.45 -19.65 19.93
CA THR A 136 -20.00 -20.34 21.12
C THR A 136 -19.09 -21.45 21.63
N ASP A 137 -17.99 -21.75 20.93
CA ASP A 137 -17.00 -22.75 21.33
C ASP A 137 -16.28 -22.29 22.61
N HIS A 138 -16.12 -23.18 23.59
CA HIS A 138 -15.40 -22.89 24.82
C HIS A 138 -13.86 -22.94 24.66
N GLN A 139 -13.36 -23.43 23.53
CA GLN A 139 -11.92 -23.50 23.26
C GLN A 139 -11.36 -22.16 22.77
N VAL A 140 -10.52 -21.53 23.60
CA VAL A 140 -9.86 -20.24 23.31
C VAL A 140 -9.12 -20.24 21.96
N LYS A 141 -8.44 -21.35 21.60
CA LYS A 141 -7.71 -21.48 20.34
C LYS A 141 -8.64 -21.41 19.11
N SER A 142 -9.85 -21.96 19.22
CA SER A 142 -10.88 -21.92 18.18
C SER A 142 -11.45 -20.49 18.07
N GLN A 143 -11.74 -19.86 19.20
CA GLN A 143 -12.20 -18.47 19.25
C GLN A 143 -11.17 -17.48 18.66
N LEU A 144 -9.87 -17.64 18.95
CA LEU A 144 -8.80 -16.82 18.38
C LEU A 144 -8.71 -16.96 16.86
N LYS A 145 -8.83 -18.19 16.32
CA LYS A 145 -8.87 -18.41 14.87
C LYS A 145 -10.06 -17.72 14.21
N MET A 146 -11.23 -17.74 14.85
CA MET A 146 -12.39 -17.01 14.38
C MET A 146 -12.19 -15.49 14.48
N ALA A 147 -11.54 -15.00 15.53
CA ALA A 147 -11.22 -13.59 15.68
C ALA A 147 -10.22 -13.07 14.62
N LEU A 148 -9.40 -13.94 13.98
CA LEU A 148 -8.59 -13.56 12.80
C LEU A 148 -9.44 -13.18 11.56
N LEU A 149 -10.77 -13.26 11.63
CA LEU A 149 -11.66 -12.67 10.62
C LEU A 149 -11.60 -11.13 10.63
N HIS A 150 -11.14 -10.53 11.73
CA HIS A 150 -10.80 -9.11 11.81
C HIS A 150 -9.52 -8.72 11.05
N HIS A 151 -8.86 -9.64 10.34
CA HIS A 151 -7.64 -9.34 9.60
C HIS A 151 -7.84 -8.22 8.57
N PRO A 152 -6.92 -7.23 8.48
CA PRO A 152 -7.00 -6.11 7.52
C PRO A 152 -7.26 -6.56 6.07
N ASP A 153 -6.60 -7.62 5.61
CA ASP A 153 -6.79 -8.19 4.26
C ASP A 153 -8.22 -8.66 3.95
N LYS A 154 -9.04 -8.92 4.98
CA LYS A 154 -10.45 -9.30 4.83
C LYS A 154 -11.40 -8.11 4.93
N GLN A 155 -10.87 -6.91 5.15
CA GLN A 155 -11.63 -5.68 5.27
C GLN A 155 -11.50 -4.86 3.99
N ASP A 156 -12.61 -4.30 3.52
CA ASP A 156 -12.58 -3.39 2.38
C ASP A 156 -12.33 -1.96 2.88
N MET A 157 -11.18 -1.39 2.53
CA MET A 157 -10.80 -0.01 2.86
C MET A 157 -11.86 1.01 2.38
N LYS A 158 -12.52 0.78 1.24
CA LYS A 158 -13.53 1.69 0.70
C LYS A 158 -14.83 1.65 1.50
N VAL A 159 -15.15 0.51 2.08
CA VAL A 159 -16.40 0.30 2.83
C VAL A 159 -16.22 0.65 4.31
N HIS A 160 -15.11 0.21 4.90
CA HIS A 160 -14.88 0.30 6.35
C HIS A 160 -14.02 1.50 6.78
N GLY A 161 -13.31 2.11 5.81
CA GLY A 161 -12.45 3.28 6.05
C GLY A 161 -11.13 2.97 6.75
N LEU A 162 -10.18 3.92 6.65
CA LEU A 162 -8.83 3.78 7.20
C LEU A 162 -8.80 3.56 8.71
N LYS A 163 -9.74 4.18 9.42
CA LYS A 163 -9.91 4.03 10.87
C LYS A 163 -10.09 2.56 11.27
N TRP A 164 -10.96 1.84 10.56
CA TRP A 164 -11.20 0.43 10.83
C TRP A 164 -10.00 -0.44 10.46
N ILE A 165 -9.29 -0.12 9.38
CA ILE A 165 -8.06 -0.84 9.01
C ILE A 165 -7.00 -0.75 10.10
N VAL A 166 -6.80 0.43 10.70
CA VAL A 166 -5.86 0.58 11.82
C VAL A 166 -6.29 -0.24 13.04
N ILE A 167 -7.58 -0.26 13.38
CA ILE A 167 -8.10 -1.11 14.47
C ILE A 167 -7.86 -2.59 14.17
N ALA A 168 -8.20 -3.03 12.95
CA ALA A 168 -8.02 -4.39 12.48
C ALA A 168 -6.56 -4.85 12.55
N GLU A 169 -5.60 -3.98 12.19
CA GLU A 169 -4.16 -4.25 12.33
C GLU A 169 -3.77 -4.51 13.78
N GLU A 170 -4.21 -3.65 14.70
CA GLU A 170 -3.89 -3.77 16.13
C GLU A 170 -4.54 -5.01 16.76
N ILE A 171 -5.81 -5.29 16.44
CA ILE A 171 -6.50 -6.51 16.86
C ILE A 171 -5.72 -7.74 16.37
N THR A 172 -5.35 -7.78 15.10
CA THR A 172 -4.68 -8.92 14.49
C THR A 172 -3.31 -9.17 15.12
N LEU A 173 -2.56 -8.11 15.42
CA LEU A 173 -1.27 -8.20 16.10
C LEU A 173 -1.40 -8.87 17.47
N LEU A 174 -2.38 -8.45 18.27
CA LEU A 174 -2.63 -9.00 19.61
C LEU A 174 -3.16 -10.44 19.56
N LEU A 175 -4.08 -10.74 18.63
CA LEU A 175 -4.59 -12.10 18.43
C LEU A 175 -3.49 -13.06 17.99
N THR A 176 -2.60 -12.61 17.10
CA THR A 176 -1.47 -13.42 16.62
C THR A 176 -0.49 -13.73 17.74
N TYR A 177 -0.23 -12.76 18.63
CA TYR A 177 0.57 -12.98 19.84
C TYR A 177 -0.03 -14.05 20.75
N HIS A 178 -1.33 -13.96 21.09
CA HIS A 178 -1.97 -14.98 21.92
C HIS A 178 -2.01 -16.36 21.26
N TYR A 179 -2.22 -16.39 19.94
CA TYR A 179 -2.23 -17.64 19.18
C TYR A 179 -0.85 -18.32 19.12
N SER A 180 0.24 -17.54 19.05
CA SER A 180 1.60 -18.11 19.04
C SER A 180 2.01 -18.65 20.41
N VAL A 181 1.62 -17.98 21.51
CA VAL A 181 1.85 -18.47 22.87
C VAL A 181 1.13 -19.80 23.12
N LEU A 182 -0.09 -19.97 22.61
CA LEU A 182 -0.90 -21.20 22.73
C LEU A 182 -0.53 -22.34 21.75
N LYS A 183 0.47 -22.13 20.89
CA LYS A 183 1.02 -23.18 20.01
C LYS A 183 2.12 -24.00 20.68
N ILE A 184 2.64 -23.53 21.80
CA ILE A 184 3.56 -24.23 22.71
C ILE A 184 2.73 -25.19 23.57
#